data_AF-A0A6M0CDL6-F1
#
_entry.id   AF-A0A6M0CDL6-F1
#
_cell.length_a   1.000
_cell.length_b   1.000
_cell.length_c   1.000
_cell.angle_alpha   90.00
_cell.angle_beta   90.00
_cell.angle_gamma   90.00
#
_symmetry.space_group_name_H-M   'P 1'
#
loop_
_entity.id
_entity.type
_entity.pdbx_description
1 polymer ?
#
loop_
_entity_poly.entity_id
_entity_poly.type
_entity_poly.pdbx_seq_one_letter_code
_entity_poly.pdbx_strand_id
1 'polypeptide(L)'
;SVFKLDRAIDLFMTNTQIKANTIQEILGIGPERVYVLSEQTDARFFTPGASEPRTKTLIASAGREQRDYKTLATATQELDLDIEVCALSPNASKGTQVAFPDPIPSNMSFHPYDWPDFRQMYRNADLVVVSLLDNHYSAGLTVLMEAMACCRPVVITRTPGLAEVLIDKGIVAGVAPGDAEGMREVITHYLEHPDEAKALADTGYQYFHQEHTSELFIDRLAHKMNQVADGQLVA
;
A
#
# COMPACT_ATOMS: atom_id res chain seq x y z
N SER A 1 -3.69 -13.18 29.85
CA SER A 1 -3.92 -11.94 29.09
C SER A 1 -5.01 -11.10 29.76
N VAL A 2 -5.02 -9.77 29.59
CA VAL A 2 -5.92 -8.79 30.25
C VAL A 2 -7.43 -9.05 29.99
N PHE A 3 -7.78 -9.95 29.07
CA PHE A 3 -9.17 -10.29 28.75
C PHE A 3 -9.45 -11.80 28.61
N LYS A 4 -8.48 -12.67 28.92
CA LYS A 4 -8.56 -14.14 28.68
C LYS A 4 -8.99 -14.52 27.25
N LEU A 5 -8.70 -13.66 26.27
CA LEU A 5 -9.10 -13.86 24.87
C LEU A 5 -8.53 -15.16 24.29
N ASP A 6 -7.33 -15.53 24.75
CA ASP A 6 -6.67 -16.81 24.45
C ASP A 6 -7.51 -18.05 24.80
N ARG A 7 -8.53 -17.92 25.65
CA ARG A 7 -9.45 -19.03 26.01
C ARG A 7 -10.80 -18.95 25.32
N ALA A 8 -11.14 -17.82 24.72
CA ALA A 8 -12.46 -17.53 24.17
C ALA A 8 -12.48 -17.47 22.63
N ILE A 9 -11.31 -17.37 21.98
CA ILE A 9 -11.17 -17.23 20.54
C ILE A 9 -10.39 -18.44 20.01
N ASP A 10 -10.98 -19.23 19.12
CA ASP A 10 -10.31 -20.41 18.56
C ASP A 10 -9.16 -20.04 17.61
N LEU A 11 -9.37 -19.02 16.78
CA LEU A 11 -8.43 -18.54 15.76
C LEU A 11 -8.39 -17.00 15.70
N PHE A 12 -7.20 -16.42 15.75
CA PHE A 12 -6.98 -15.00 15.53
C PHE A 12 -6.63 -14.76 14.06
N MET A 13 -7.24 -13.76 13.42
CA MET A 13 -6.91 -13.38 12.05
C MET A 13 -6.31 -11.98 11.99
N THR A 14 -5.30 -11.81 11.15
CA THR A 14 -4.64 -10.52 10.92
C THR A 14 -4.11 -10.42 9.50
N ASN A 15 -3.80 -9.22 9.03
CA ASN A 15 -3.43 -8.99 7.64
C ASN A 15 -1.92 -9.02 7.35
N THR A 16 -1.07 -9.08 8.37
CA THR A 16 0.39 -9.13 8.19
C THR A 16 1.09 -10.07 9.16
N GLN A 17 2.24 -10.61 8.73
CA GLN A 17 3.06 -11.49 9.57
C GLN A 17 3.59 -10.76 10.82
N ILE A 18 3.92 -9.47 10.72
CA ILE A 18 4.35 -8.67 11.88
C ILE A 18 3.27 -8.69 12.96
N LYS A 19 2.02 -8.40 12.59
CA LYS A 19 0.91 -8.42 13.55
C LYS A 19 0.64 -9.83 14.07
N ALA A 20 0.83 -10.86 13.25
CA ALA A 20 0.66 -12.25 13.68
C ALA A 20 1.68 -12.61 14.78
N ASN A 21 2.94 -12.24 14.58
CA ASN A 21 4.00 -12.43 15.57
C ASN A 21 3.68 -11.65 16.86
N THR A 22 3.25 -10.40 16.74
CA THR A 22 2.84 -9.58 17.90
C THR A 22 1.69 -10.21 18.69
N ILE A 23 0.68 -10.77 18.01
CA ILE A 23 -0.43 -11.46 18.68
C ILE A 23 0.06 -12.72 19.41
N GLN A 24 0.92 -13.53 18.78
CA GLN A 24 1.50 -14.73 19.39
C GLN A 24 2.29 -14.37 20.65
N GLU A 25 3.13 -13.34 20.58
CA GLU A 25 3.94 -12.86 21.70
C GLU A 25 3.10 -12.33 22.86
N ILE A 26 2.11 -11.45 22.58
CA ILE A 26 1.29 -10.81 23.62
C ILE A 26 0.37 -11.83 24.32
N LEU A 27 -0.15 -12.81 23.57
CA LEU A 27 -1.12 -13.78 24.11
C LEU A 27 -0.48 -15.10 24.56
N GLY A 28 0.77 -15.37 24.17
CA GLY A 28 1.44 -16.64 24.45
C GLY A 28 0.78 -17.82 23.75
N ILE A 29 0.35 -17.64 22.50
CA ILE A 29 -0.33 -18.66 21.69
C ILE A 29 0.57 -19.13 20.54
N GLY A 30 0.39 -20.38 20.10
CA GLY A 30 1.15 -20.94 18.98
C GLY A 30 0.69 -20.44 17.61
N PRO A 31 1.51 -20.63 16.56
CA PRO A 31 1.22 -20.18 15.21
C PRO A 31 -0.04 -20.83 14.62
N GLU A 32 -0.41 -22.04 15.07
CA GLU A 32 -1.64 -22.73 14.68
C GLU A 32 -2.93 -22.00 15.05
N ARG A 33 -2.84 -21.00 15.93
CA ARG A 33 -3.96 -20.17 16.39
C ARG A 33 -3.96 -18.78 15.78
N VAL A 34 -3.08 -18.50 14.82
CA VAL A 34 -3.02 -17.20 14.14
C VAL A 34 -2.95 -17.41 12.64
N TYR A 35 -3.92 -16.88 11.91
CA TYR A 35 -3.96 -16.95 10.45
C TYR A 35 -3.72 -15.56 9.83
N VAL A 36 -2.74 -15.50 8.92
CA VAL A 36 -2.48 -14.29 8.13
C VAL A 36 -3.35 -14.32 6.89
N LEU A 37 -4.33 -13.42 6.84
CA LEU A 37 -5.18 -13.18 5.70
C LEU A 37 -4.83 -11.82 5.10
N SER A 38 -3.99 -11.84 4.07
CA SER A 38 -3.34 -10.67 3.47
C SER A 38 -4.32 -9.57 3.04
N GLU A 39 -3.83 -8.33 3.00
CA GLU A 39 -4.56 -7.18 2.45
C GLU A 39 -5.09 -7.47 1.03
N GLN A 40 -6.24 -6.90 0.67
CA GLN A 40 -6.87 -7.14 -0.62
C GLN A 40 -7.50 -5.87 -1.19
N THR A 41 -7.76 -5.84 -2.51
CA THR A 41 -8.67 -4.85 -3.10
C THR A 41 -9.52 -5.44 -4.23
N ASP A 42 -10.57 -4.72 -4.63
CA ASP A 42 -11.51 -5.14 -5.68
C ASP A 42 -10.86 -4.97 -7.07
N ALA A 43 -10.44 -6.09 -7.65
CA ALA A 43 -9.79 -6.17 -8.96
C ALA A 43 -10.72 -5.84 -10.14
N ARG A 44 -12.05 -5.77 -9.91
CA ARG A 44 -13.03 -5.36 -10.92
C ARG A 44 -13.28 -3.85 -10.87
N PHE A 45 -13.11 -3.26 -9.69
CA PHE A 45 -13.19 -1.81 -9.51
C PHE A 45 -11.88 -1.13 -9.88
N PHE A 46 -10.79 -1.40 -9.15
CA PHE A 46 -9.45 -0.92 -9.46
C PHE A 46 -8.83 -1.82 -10.52
N THR A 47 -8.80 -1.31 -11.74
CA THR A 47 -8.39 -2.07 -12.91
C THR A 47 -7.76 -1.12 -13.93
N PRO A 48 -6.80 -1.58 -14.75
CA PRO A 48 -6.20 -0.76 -15.78
C PRO A 48 -7.28 -0.17 -16.70
N GLY A 49 -7.00 0.99 -17.28
CA GLY A 49 -7.94 1.65 -18.17
C GLY A 49 -7.25 2.74 -18.96
N ALA A 50 -8.01 3.40 -19.83
CA ALA A 50 -7.52 4.56 -20.55
C ALA A 50 -7.12 5.67 -19.56
N SER A 51 -5.93 6.21 -19.77
CA SER A 51 -5.53 7.49 -19.17
C SER A 51 -6.18 8.62 -19.95
N GLU A 52 -6.57 9.67 -19.25
CA GLU A 52 -7.07 10.90 -19.88
C GLU A 52 -5.89 11.70 -20.46
N PRO A 53 -6.09 12.45 -21.57
CA PRO A 53 -5.02 13.28 -22.13
C PRO A 53 -4.51 14.29 -21.10
N ARG A 54 -3.20 14.27 -20.84
CA ARG A 54 -2.51 15.23 -19.96
C ARG A 54 -1.30 15.84 -20.67
N THR A 55 -0.94 17.05 -20.25
CA THR A 55 0.21 17.80 -20.80
C THR A 55 1.49 17.64 -19.98
N LYS A 56 1.38 17.12 -18.76
CA LYS A 56 2.49 16.88 -17.83
C LYS A 56 2.41 15.47 -17.27
N THR A 57 3.57 14.92 -16.94
CA THR A 57 3.71 13.71 -16.15
C THR A 57 2.95 13.85 -14.82
N LEU A 58 2.27 12.79 -14.40
CA LEU A 58 1.52 12.75 -13.15
C LEU A 58 2.08 11.69 -12.20
N ILE A 59 2.40 12.13 -10.98
CA ILE A 59 2.58 11.24 -9.83
C ILE A 59 1.31 11.24 -9.00
N ALA A 60 0.76 10.06 -8.72
CA ALA A 60 -0.34 9.92 -7.77
C ALA A 60 0.17 9.46 -6.39
N SER A 61 -0.48 9.96 -5.34
CA SER A 61 -0.31 9.46 -3.98
C SER A 61 -1.63 9.49 -3.22
N ALA A 62 -1.79 8.66 -2.19
CA ALA A 62 -3.06 8.56 -1.48
C ALA A 62 -2.88 8.08 -0.04
N GLY A 63 -3.90 8.31 0.79
CA GLY A 63 -4.00 7.85 2.17
C GLY A 63 -3.69 8.93 3.19
N ARG A 64 -3.63 8.56 4.47
CA ARG A 64 -3.38 9.53 5.54
C ARG A 64 -2.51 8.99 6.67
N GLU A 65 -2.77 7.75 7.10
CA GLU A 65 -2.01 7.15 8.20
C GLU A 65 -0.55 6.91 7.82
N GLN A 66 0.36 7.43 8.66
CA GLN A 66 1.82 7.38 8.52
C GLN A 66 2.35 7.96 7.20
N ARG A 67 1.63 8.89 6.53
CA ARG A 67 2.10 9.44 5.25
C ARG A 67 3.18 10.50 5.42
N ASP A 68 4.17 10.46 4.54
CA ASP A 68 5.24 11.45 4.49
C ASP A 68 5.17 12.25 3.18
N TYR A 69 4.18 13.13 3.09
CA TYR A 69 4.02 14.04 1.95
C TYR A 69 5.10 15.12 1.91
N LYS A 70 5.72 15.43 3.06
CA LYS A 70 6.83 16.37 3.15
C LYS A 70 8.08 15.87 2.40
N THR A 71 8.45 14.61 2.57
CA THR A 71 9.58 14.02 1.83
C THR A 71 9.26 13.94 0.33
N LEU A 72 8.04 13.53 -0.03
CA LEU A 72 7.61 13.53 -1.44
C LEU A 72 7.71 14.93 -2.07
N ALA A 73 7.18 15.95 -1.40
CA ALA A 73 7.29 17.34 -1.84
C ALA A 73 8.75 17.77 -2.02
N THR A 74 9.61 17.49 -1.03
CA THR A 74 11.05 17.83 -1.10
C THR A 74 11.75 17.15 -2.29
N ALA A 75 11.39 15.89 -2.57
CA ALA A 75 11.96 15.11 -3.68
C ALA A 75 11.56 15.68 -5.06
N THR A 76 10.42 16.37 -5.16
CA THR A 76 9.76 16.62 -6.45
C THR A 76 9.49 18.09 -6.75
N GLN A 77 9.62 19.01 -5.79
CA GLN A 77 9.24 20.43 -5.96
C GLN A 77 9.97 21.17 -7.09
N GLU A 78 11.13 20.68 -7.53
CA GLU A 78 11.92 21.27 -8.64
C GLU A 78 11.72 20.53 -9.98
N LEU A 79 10.86 19.51 -10.04
CA LEU A 79 10.60 18.72 -11.24
C LEU A 79 9.38 19.29 -11.99
N ASP A 80 9.45 19.28 -13.33
CA ASP A 80 8.32 19.69 -14.19
C ASP A 80 7.30 18.55 -14.38
N LEU A 81 6.63 18.20 -13.28
CA LEU A 81 5.56 17.19 -13.22
C LEU A 81 4.50 17.65 -12.22
N ASP A 82 3.32 17.03 -12.27
CA ASP A 82 2.25 17.27 -11.28
C ASP A 82 2.18 16.12 -10.28
N ILE A 83 1.76 16.43 -9.06
CA ILE A 83 1.48 15.46 -7.99
C ILE A 83 0.06 15.64 -7.50
N GLU A 84 -0.77 14.61 -7.66
CA GLU A 84 -2.12 14.59 -7.13
C GLU A 84 -2.19 13.68 -5.91
N VAL A 85 -2.71 14.24 -4.81
CA VAL A 85 -2.81 13.52 -3.53
C VAL A 85 -4.25 13.41 -3.04
N CYS A 86 -4.71 12.17 -2.86
CA CYS A 86 -5.93 11.87 -2.12
C CYS A 86 -5.62 11.66 -0.64
N ALA A 87 -5.55 12.75 0.15
CA ALA A 87 -5.23 12.67 1.58
C ALA A 87 -6.44 12.36 2.49
N LEU A 88 -7.31 11.45 2.04
CA LEU A 88 -8.48 10.99 2.79
C LEU A 88 -8.22 9.62 3.42
N SER A 89 -8.75 9.42 4.62
CA SER A 89 -8.84 8.11 5.26
C SER A 89 -10.08 8.07 6.15
N PRO A 90 -11.03 7.15 5.90
CA PRO A 90 -12.17 6.91 6.78
C PRO A 90 -11.73 6.50 8.20
N ASN A 91 -10.52 5.97 8.33
CA ASN A 91 -9.94 5.47 9.58
C ASN A 91 -9.06 6.53 10.28
N ALA A 92 -9.01 7.76 9.78
CA ALA A 92 -8.24 8.82 10.40
C ALA A 92 -8.78 9.15 11.80
N SER A 93 -7.89 9.25 12.78
CA SER A 93 -8.21 9.57 14.17
C SER A 93 -7.32 10.71 14.69
N LYS A 94 -7.53 11.13 15.95
CA LYS A 94 -6.65 12.12 16.60
C LYS A 94 -5.19 11.66 16.68
N GLY A 95 -4.94 10.34 16.65
CA GLY A 95 -3.59 9.76 16.69
C GLY A 95 -2.95 9.55 15.32
N THR A 96 -3.67 9.85 14.23
CA THR A 96 -3.17 9.67 12.86
C THR A 96 -1.99 10.58 12.60
N GLN A 97 -0.86 9.99 12.23
CA GLN A 97 0.37 10.73 11.94
C GLN A 97 0.49 10.95 10.44
N VAL A 98 0.77 12.19 10.05
CA VAL A 98 1.01 12.57 8.66
C VAL A 98 1.91 13.80 8.63
N ALA A 99 2.95 13.77 7.80
CA ALA A 99 3.81 14.91 7.55
C ALA A 99 3.38 15.59 6.25
N PHE A 100 2.66 16.71 6.36
CA PHE A 100 2.36 17.57 5.22
C PHE A 100 3.52 18.56 4.97
N PRO A 101 3.79 18.93 3.71
CA PRO A 101 4.65 20.07 3.41
C PRO A 101 3.97 21.39 3.84
N ASP A 102 4.78 22.35 4.29
CA ASP A 102 4.33 23.70 4.62
C ASP A 102 5.43 24.71 4.22
N PRO A 103 5.24 25.53 3.17
CA PRO A 103 4.05 25.58 2.31
C PRO A 103 3.92 24.35 1.39
N ILE A 104 2.72 24.12 0.84
CA ILE A 104 2.50 23.13 -0.23
C ILE A 104 3.15 23.64 -1.53
N PRO A 105 4.02 22.88 -2.21
CA PRO A 105 4.63 23.28 -3.48
C PRO A 105 3.61 23.48 -4.59
N SER A 106 3.93 24.31 -5.59
CA SER A 106 3.00 24.62 -6.69
C SER A 106 2.68 23.44 -7.61
N ASN A 107 3.49 22.38 -7.59
CA ASN A 107 3.29 21.17 -8.36
C ASN A 107 2.54 20.07 -7.61
N MET A 108 2.07 20.35 -6.39
CA MET A 108 1.40 19.36 -5.54
C MET A 108 0.01 19.84 -5.17
N SER A 109 -1.00 19.01 -5.41
CA SER A 109 -2.38 19.30 -5.07
C SER A 109 -3.00 18.21 -4.20
N PHE A 110 -3.91 18.61 -3.32
CA PHE A 110 -4.62 17.72 -2.41
C PHE A 110 -6.11 17.82 -2.70
N HIS A 111 -6.71 16.71 -3.13
CA HIS A 111 -8.11 16.68 -3.53
C HIS A 111 -8.85 15.52 -2.84
N PRO A 112 -10.07 15.76 -2.32
CA PRO A 112 -10.98 14.66 -2.08
C PRO A 112 -11.46 14.12 -3.43
N TYR A 113 -11.52 12.80 -3.56
CA TYR A 113 -12.07 12.15 -4.73
C TYR A 113 -13.31 11.35 -4.36
N ASP A 114 -14.28 11.30 -5.27
CA ASP A 114 -15.23 10.20 -5.26
C ASP A 114 -14.57 8.93 -5.80
N TRP A 115 -15.26 7.79 -5.71
CA TRP A 115 -14.65 6.51 -6.08
C TRP A 115 -14.21 6.43 -7.56
N PRO A 116 -15.06 6.77 -8.55
CA PRO A 116 -14.65 6.75 -9.96
C PRO A 116 -13.45 7.66 -10.26
N ASP A 117 -13.43 8.89 -9.72
CA ASP A 117 -12.35 9.83 -9.96
C ASP A 117 -11.08 9.39 -9.24
N PHE A 118 -11.20 8.78 -8.06
CA PHE A 118 -10.06 8.23 -7.33
C PHE A 118 -9.37 7.10 -8.12
N ARG A 119 -10.16 6.23 -8.75
CA ARG A 119 -9.63 5.23 -9.68
C ARG A 119 -9.01 5.88 -10.92
N GLN A 120 -9.64 6.93 -11.46
CA GLN A 120 -9.11 7.61 -12.63
C GLN A 120 -7.78 8.30 -12.34
N MET A 121 -7.59 8.83 -11.12
CA MET A 121 -6.29 9.35 -10.66
C MET A 121 -5.19 8.30 -10.79
N TYR A 122 -5.43 7.05 -10.35
CA TYR A 122 -4.45 5.96 -10.55
C TYR A 122 -4.22 5.65 -12.03
N ARG A 123 -5.25 5.64 -12.88
CA ARG A 123 -5.10 5.37 -14.33
C ARG A 123 -4.34 6.48 -15.06
N ASN A 124 -4.52 7.72 -14.60
CA ASN A 124 -3.86 8.90 -15.13
C ASN A 124 -2.39 8.97 -14.70
N ALA A 125 -2.00 8.28 -13.62
CA ALA A 125 -0.64 8.34 -13.08
C ALA A 125 0.35 7.59 -13.97
N ASP A 126 1.51 8.22 -14.17
CA ASP A 126 2.70 7.61 -14.75
C ASP A 126 3.48 6.82 -13.69
N LEU A 127 3.37 7.24 -12.43
CA LEU A 127 4.00 6.61 -11.27
C LEU A 127 3.13 6.82 -10.02
N VAL A 128 3.05 5.81 -9.15
CA VAL A 128 2.42 5.96 -7.84
C VAL A 128 3.50 5.97 -6.75
N VAL A 129 3.46 6.96 -5.86
CA VAL A 129 4.37 7.05 -4.72
C VAL A 129 3.62 6.83 -3.42
N VAL A 130 3.98 5.80 -2.67
CA VAL A 130 3.50 5.53 -1.31
C VAL A 130 4.58 6.00 -0.33
N SER A 131 4.60 7.30 -0.03
CA SER A 131 5.57 7.87 0.91
C SER A 131 5.10 7.67 2.36
N LEU A 132 5.95 7.04 3.18
CA LEU A 132 5.65 6.70 4.56
C LEU A 132 6.68 7.30 5.52
N LEU A 133 6.23 7.66 6.72
CA LEU A 133 7.11 7.86 7.86
C LEU A 133 7.74 6.53 8.27
N ASP A 134 8.87 6.56 8.97
CA ASP A 134 9.44 5.34 9.55
C ASP A 134 8.48 4.75 10.59
N ASN A 135 8.02 3.51 10.37
CA ASN A 135 7.00 2.87 11.20
C ASN A 135 7.01 1.34 11.09
N HIS A 136 6.45 0.67 12.10
CA HIS A 136 6.20 -0.78 12.11
C HIS A 136 4.70 -1.13 11.94
N TYR A 137 3.89 -0.18 11.46
CA TYR A 137 2.42 -0.28 11.45
C TYR A 137 1.88 -0.99 10.19
N SER A 138 2.74 -1.29 9.21
CA SER A 138 2.33 -1.76 7.87
C SER A 138 1.34 -0.81 7.20
N ALA A 139 1.60 0.50 7.29
CA ALA A 139 0.78 1.51 6.64
C ALA A 139 0.94 1.47 5.12
N GLY A 140 -0.06 1.97 4.38
CA GLY A 140 0.04 2.14 2.93
C GLY A 140 -0.33 0.93 2.07
N LEU A 141 -0.60 -0.23 2.67
CA LEU A 141 -0.91 -1.45 1.92
C LEU A 141 -2.12 -1.32 0.99
N THR A 142 -3.19 -0.65 1.41
CA THR A 142 -4.37 -0.43 0.55
C THR A 142 -4.00 0.31 -0.73
N VAL A 143 -3.28 1.44 -0.63
CA VAL A 143 -2.85 2.25 -1.77
C VAL A 143 -1.89 1.48 -2.67
N LEU A 144 -0.99 0.71 -2.07
CA LEU A 144 -0.10 -0.20 -2.78
C LEU A 144 -0.90 -1.23 -3.62
N MET A 145 -1.91 -1.88 -3.04
CA MET A 145 -2.75 -2.85 -3.76
C MET A 145 -3.58 -2.18 -4.85
N GLU A 146 -4.19 -1.02 -4.59
CA GLU A 146 -4.96 -0.25 -5.58
C GLU A 146 -4.11 0.15 -6.80
N ALA A 147 -2.88 0.61 -6.55
CA ALA A 147 -1.94 0.99 -7.60
C ALA A 147 -1.49 -0.21 -8.44
N MET A 148 -1.12 -1.32 -7.79
CA MET A 148 -0.78 -2.56 -8.48
C MET A 148 -1.97 -3.11 -9.28
N ALA A 149 -3.19 -3.06 -8.74
CA ALA A 149 -4.41 -3.46 -9.44
C ALA A 149 -4.71 -2.60 -10.67
N CYS A 150 -4.32 -1.32 -10.66
CA CYS A 150 -4.40 -0.44 -11.83
C CYS A 150 -3.20 -0.58 -12.80
N CYS A 151 -2.30 -1.54 -12.56
CA CYS A 151 -1.06 -1.76 -13.31
C CYS A 151 -0.26 -0.46 -13.44
N ARG A 152 0.04 0.16 -12.29
CA ARG A 152 0.94 1.32 -12.20
C ARG A 152 2.26 0.93 -11.55
N PRO A 153 3.39 1.49 -12.00
CA PRO A 153 4.66 1.32 -11.29
C PRO A 153 4.56 2.01 -9.93
N VAL A 154 5.09 1.35 -8.88
CA VAL A 154 5.00 1.82 -7.50
C VAL A 154 6.38 2.06 -6.93
N VAL A 155 6.60 3.25 -6.39
CA VAL A 155 7.70 3.59 -5.48
C VAL A 155 7.13 3.66 -4.06
N ILE A 156 7.71 2.92 -3.12
CA ILE A 156 7.25 2.90 -1.73
C ILE A 156 8.42 3.10 -0.76
N THR A 157 8.18 3.83 0.31
CA THR A 157 9.14 3.91 1.41
C THR A 157 9.34 2.53 2.04
N ARG A 158 10.61 2.11 2.19
CA ARG A 158 11.00 0.85 2.83
C ARG A 158 10.68 0.91 4.33
N THR A 159 9.59 0.27 4.72
CA THR A 159 9.22 0.01 6.11
C THR A 159 9.19 -1.50 6.37
N PRO A 160 9.50 -1.97 7.59
CA PRO A 160 9.48 -3.39 7.91
C PRO A 160 8.15 -4.07 7.57
N GLY A 161 8.23 -5.28 7.00
CA GLY A 161 7.06 -6.10 6.65
C GLY A 161 6.87 -6.24 5.14
N LEU A 162 5.62 -6.17 4.67
CA LEU A 162 5.32 -6.47 3.27
C LEU A 162 5.99 -5.50 2.29
N ALA A 163 6.09 -4.21 2.62
CA ALA A 163 6.78 -3.24 1.76
C ALA A 163 8.24 -3.64 1.51
N GLU A 164 9.01 -3.93 2.57
CA GLU A 164 10.37 -4.44 2.49
C GLU A 164 10.48 -5.72 1.63
N VAL A 165 9.61 -6.70 1.88
CA VAL A 165 9.59 -7.97 1.13
C VAL A 165 9.36 -7.76 -0.36
N LEU A 166 8.46 -6.84 -0.74
CA LEU A 166 8.16 -6.57 -2.14
C LEU A 166 9.27 -5.79 -2.84
N ILE A 167 9.97 -4.90 -2.12
CA ILE A 167 11.16 -4.21 -2.63
C ILE A 167 12.28 -5.22 -2.89
N ASP A 168 12.57 -6.11 -1.94
CA ASP A 168 13.65 -7.11 -2.09
C ASP A 168 13.40 -8.10 -3.23
N LYS A 169 12.13 -8.32 -3.58
CA LYS A 169 11.71 -9.13 -4.73
C LYS A 169 11.67 -8.37 -6.06
N GLY A 170 11.90 -7.05 -6.05
CA GLY A 170 11.79 -6.21 -7.26
C GLY A 170 10.36 -6.08 -7.80
N ILE A 171 9.34 -6.32 -6.96
CA ILE A 171 7.92 -6.17 -7.34
C ILE A 171 7.53 -4.68 -7.33
N VAL A 172 8.16 -3.90 -6.45
CA VAL A 172 8.04 -2.46 -6.34
C VAL A 172 9.42 -1.84 -6.15
N ALA A 173 9.56 -0.56 -6.46
CA ALA A 173 10.78 0.19 -6.18
C ALA A 173 10.76 0.72 -4.73
N GLY A 174 11.93 0.75 -4.09
CA GLY A 174 12.07 1.11 -2.68
C GLY A 174 12.93 2.34 -2.45
N VAL A 175 12.55 3.17 -1.47
CA VAL A 175 13.31 4.33 -1.01
C VAL A 175 13.44 4.31 0.52
N ALA A 176 14.51 4.83 1.09
CA ALA A 176 14.65 4.87 2.55
C ALA A 176 13.68 5.90 3.19
N PRO A 177 13.23 5.69 4.44
CA PRO A 177 12.43 6.69 5.16
C PRO A 177 13.14 8.04 5.25
N GLY A 178 12.44 9.12 4.89
CA GLY A 178 12.97 10.49 4.94
C GLY A 178 14.02 10.85 3.86
N ASP A 179 14.35 9.93 2.96
CA ASP A 179 15.36 10.13 1.92
C ASP A 179 14.77 10.80 0.67
N ALA A 180 14.72 12.13 0.68
CA ALA A 180 14.18 12.91 -0.43
C ALA A 180 15.07 12.86 -1.69
N GLU A 181 16.38 12.69 -1.53
CA GLU A 181 17.33 12.61 -2.65
C GLU A 181 17.18 11.25 -3.34
N GLY A 182 17.25 10.15 -2.59
CA GLY A 182 17.02 8.81 -3.14
C GLY A 182 15.62 8.65 -3.72
N MET A 183 14.60 9.28 -3.12
CA MET A 183 13.26 9.32 -3.72
C MET A 183 13.23 10.05 -5.06
N ARG A 184 13.92 11.18 -5.18
CA ARG A 184 14.04 11.92 -6.44
C ARG A 184 14.73 11.07 -7.51
N GLU A 185 15.84 10.43 -7.16
CA GLU A 185 16.61 9.57 -8.07
C GLU A 185 15.75 8.42 -8.61
N VAL A 186 15.07 7.68 -7.73
CA VAL A 186 14.20 6.56 -8.12
C VAL A 186 13.02 7.03 -8.97
N ILE A 187 12.36 8.14 -8.60
CA ILE A 187 11.28 8.72 -9.39
C ILE A 187 11.78 9.08 -10.79
N THR A 188 12.90 9.81 -10.87
CA THR A 188 13.47 10.29 -12.13
C THR A 188 13.86 9.12 -13.03
N HIS A 189 14.51 8.09 -12.46
CA HIS A 189 14.89 6.87 -13.17
C HIS A 189 13.71 6.24 -13.89
N TYR A 190 12.61 5.95 -13.19
CA TYR A 190 11.45 5.30 -13.81
C TYR A 190 10.67 6.20 -14.78
N LEU A 191 10.71 7.52 -14.59
CA LEU A 191 10.12 8.45 -15.56
C LEU A 191 10.95 8.54 -16.86
N GLU A 192 12.27 8.41 -16.77
CA GLU A 192 13.18 8.45 -17.93
C GLU A 192 13.32 7.08 -18.62
N HIS A 193 12.98 5.98 -17.95
CA HIS A 193 13.08 4.60 -18.45
C HIS A 193 11.69 3.93 -18.51
N PRO A 194 10.82 4.32 -19.47
CA PRO A 194 9.42 3.86 -19.52
C PRO A 194 9.28 2.33 -19.69
N ASP A 195 10.23 1.66 -20.34
CA ASP A 195 10.23 0.20 -20.47
C ASP A 195 10.46 -0.49 -19.11
N GLU A 196 11.34 0.07 -18.27
CA GLU A 196 11.58 -0.43 -16.91
C GLU A 196 10.40 -0.15 -15.99
N ALA A 197 9.80 1.04 -16.10
CA ALA A 197 8.58 1.40 -15.38
C ALA A 197 7.42 0.45 -15.76
N LYS A 198 7.28 0.15 -17.05
CA LYS A 198 6.29 -0.83 -17.52
C LYS A 198 6.57 -2.22 -16.95
N ALA A 199 7.82 -2.69 -16.95
CA ALA A 199 8.18 -4.00 -16.40
C ALA A 199 7.88 -4.08 -14.89
N LEU A 200 8.15 -3.01 -14.14
CA LEU A 200 7.80 -2.91 -12.72
C LEU A 200 6.29 -2.98 -12.50
N ALA A 201 5.52 -2.22 -13.30
CA ALA A 201 4.06 -2.21 -13.24
C ALA A 201 3.45 -3.59 -13.56
N ASP A 202 3.94 -4.24 -14.63
CA ASP A 202 3.47 -5.57 -15.04
C ASP A 202 3.77 -6.61 -13.96
N THR A 203 4.94 -6.55 -13.31
CA THR A 203 5.32 -7.43 -12.20
C THR A 203 4.41 -7.22 -10.98
N GLY A 204 4.18 -5.97 -10.59
CA GLY A 204 3.26 -5.60 -9.51
C GLY A 204 1.82 -6.06 -9.78
N TYR A 205 1.33 -5.87 -10.99
CA TYR A 205 0.00 -6.30 -11.42
C TYR A 205 -0.17 -7.83 -11.37
N GLN A 206 0.82 -8.58 -11.86
CA GLN A 206 0.82 -10.05 -11.78
C GLN A 206 0.80 -10.54 -10.32
N TYR A 207 1.65 -9.96 -9.47
CA TYR A 207 1.69 -10.29 -8.05
C TYR A 207 0.35 -10.00 -7.36
N PHE A 208 -0.25 -8.83 -7.63
CA PHE A 208 -1.58 -8.47 -7.11
C PHE A 208 -2.65 -9.52 -7.48
N HIS A 209 -2.71 -9.91 -8.75
CA HIS A 209 -3.71 -10.89 -9.21
C HIS A 209 -3.52 -12.29 -8.62
N GLN A 210 -2.30 -12.66 -8.26
CA GLN A 210 -1.98 -13.96 -7.67
C GLN A 210 -2.29 -14.02 -6.17
N GLU A 211 -2.27 -12.88 -5.46
CA GLU A 211 -2.25 -12.88 -4.00
C GLU A 211 -3.29 -12.00 -3.31
N HIS A 212 -3.81 -10.96 -3.97
CA HIS A 212 -4.44 -9.82 -3.30
C HIS A 212 -5.81 -9.41 -3.84
N THR A 213 -6.45 -10.23 -4.68
CA THR A 213 -7.83 -9.95 -5.13
C THR A 213 -8.85 -10.23 -4.02
N SER A 214 -9.96 -9.48 -4.01
CA SER A 214 -11.09 -9.75 -3.11
C SER A 214 -11.62 -11.19 -3.21
N GLU A 215 -11.65 -11.73 -4.42
CA GLU A 215 -12.11 -13.10 -4.68
C GLU A 215 -11.21 -14.12 -3.96
N LEU A 216 -9.88 -14.02 -4.12
CA LEU A 216 -8.94 -14.91 -3.43
C LEU A 216 -9.02 -14.74 -1.92
N PHE A 217 -9.18 -13.52 -1.43
CA PHE A 217 -9.38 -13.25 -0.01
C PHE A 217 -10.62 -13.95 0.55
N ILE A 218 -11.76 -13.83 -0.14
CA ILE A 218 -13.02 -14.44 0.28
C ILE A 218 -12.92 -15.96 0.26
N ASP A 219 -12.31 -16.54 -0.78
CA ASP A 219 -12.10 -18.00 -0.87
C ASP A 219 -11.22 -18.51 0.28
N ARG A 220 -10.10 -17.82 0.56
CA ARG A 220 -9.19 -18.15 1.68
C ARG A 220 -9.89 -18.03 3.03
N LEU A 221 -10.68 -16.96 3.23
CA LEU A 221 -11.46 -16.75 4.44
C LEU A 221 -12.50 -17.85 4.64
N ALA A 222 -13.32 -18.13 3.63
CA ALA A 222 -14.38 -19.14 3.69
C ALA A 222 -13.79 -20.54 3.94
N HIS A 223 -12.70 -20.88 3.25
CA HIS A 223 -11.99 -22.13 3.48
C HIS A 223 -11.52 -22.26 4.93
N LYS A 224 -10.88 -21.21 5.48
CA LYS A 224 -10.39 -21.22 6.85
C LYS A 224 -11.53 -21.27 7.88
N MET A 225 -12.65 -20.58 7.63
CA MET A 225 -13.83 -20.64 8.50
C MET A 225 -14.43 -22.06 8.56
N ASN A 226 -14.50 -22.76 7.41
CA ASN A 226 -14.96 -24.15 7.38
C ASN A 226 -14.02 -25.09 8.15
N GLN A 227 -12.69 -24.93 8.00
CA GLN A 227 -11.72 -25.70 8.78
C GLN A 227 -11.91 -25.53 10.29
N VAL A 228 -12.12 -24.30 10.76
CA VAL A 228 -12.39 -24.03 12.18
C VAL A 228 -13.70 -24.68 12.63
N ALA A 229 -14.77 -24.59 11.82
CA ALA A 229 -16.06 -25.21 12.14
C ALA A 229 -15.97 -26.75 12.24
N ASP A 230 -15.12 -27.37 11.43
CA ASP A 230 -14.87 -28.82 11.43
C ASP A 230 -13.88 -29.27 12.53
N GLY A 231 -13.42 -28.35 13.39
CA GLY A 231 -12.47 -28.63 14.48
C GLY A 231 -11.03 -28.85 14.00
N GLN A 232 -10.71 -28.47 12.76
CA GLN A 232 -9.38 -28.57 12.17
C GLN A 232 -8.64 -27.24 12.33
N LEU A 233 -7.95 -27.04 13.46
CA LEU A 233 -6.98 -25.96 13.60
C LEU A 233 -5.67 -26.38 12.91
N VAL A 234 -5.46 -25.92 11.68
CA VAL A 234 -4.20 -26.10 10.95
C VAL A 234 -3.59 -24.73 10.71
N ALA A 235 -2.36 -24.57 11.22
CA ALA A 235 -1.48 -23.41 11.01
C ALA A 235 -1.40 -23.04 9.52
#